data_AF-A0A8H7L169-F1
#
_entry.id   AF-A0A8H7L169-F1
#
_cell.length_a   1.000
_cell.length_b   1.000
_cell.length_c   1.000
_cell.angle_alpha   90.00
_cell.angle_beta   90.00
_cell.angle_gamma   90.00
#
_symmetry.space_group_name_H-M   'P 1'
#
loop_
_entity.id
_entity.type
_entity.pdbx_description
1 polymer ?
#
loop_
_entity_poly.entity_id
_entity_poly.type
_entity_poly.pdbx_seq_one_letter_code
_entity_poly.pdbx_strand_id
1 'polypeptide(L)'
;MHGLKLQDMNSAPETPLAHPTDMEAACQFEQPECNHISKKTPVVERLPYEILAYIFEEVHSPGLELVLSQVTPQWRDIAVNTPKLWCTIYLRVDRPKQLEFAALYLTRSKGIPVDITVTHCLDDNQHAVVYAELLADHIHHCRQLALYIRSMESACDGCRESKRSKDSAASVRQTTELRVIKS
;
A
#
# COMPACT_ATOMS: atom_id res chain seq x y z
N MET A 1 -83.53 -29.28 -21.31
CA MET A 1 -83.48 -29.12 -22.78
C MET A 1 -83.42 -27.64 -23.11
N HIS A 2 -82.75 -27.32 -24.21
CA HIS A 2 -82.65 -25.99 -24.85
C HIS A 2 -81.68 -24.99 -24.21
N GLY A 3 -80.50 -24.90 -24.83
CA GLY A 3 -79.74 -23.66 -24.88
C GLY A 3 -80.43 -22.64 -25.78
N LEU A 4 -80.17 -21.37 -25.52
CA LEU A 4 -80.42 -20.28 -26.47
C LEU A 4 -79.23 -19.34 -26.49
N LYS A 5 -78.83 -19.09 -27.72
CA LYS A 5 -77.81 -18.20 -28.28
C LYS A 5 -78.38 -16.78 -28.30
N LEU A 6 -77.54 -15.75 -28.16
CA LEU A 6 -77.69 -14.33 -28.57
C LEU A 6 -76.38 -13.64 -28.08
N GLN A 7 -75.40 -13.16 -28.87
CA GLN A 7 -75.42 -12.23 -30.01
C GLN A 7 -76.37 -11.06 -29.76
N ASP A 8 -76.02 -9.79 -29.86
CA ASP A 8 -74.78 -9.05 -30.06
C ASP A 8 -75.17 -7.57 -29.81
N MET A 9 -74.18 -6.68 -29.81
CA MET A 9 -74.34 -5.23 -30.05
C MET A 9 -74.83 -4.29 -28.93
N ASN A 10 -73.84 -3.50 -28.51
CA ASN A 10 -73.87 -2.04 -28.46
C ASN A 10 -74.61 -1.33 -27.33
N SER A 11 -73.82 -0.87 -26.36
CA SER A 11 -73.93 0.41 -25.63
C SER A 11 -72.64 0.52 -24.80
N ALA A 12 -71.85 1.59 -24.73
CA ALA A 12 -71.96 2.97 -25.14
C ALA A 12 -70.51 3.57 -25.09
N PRO A 13 -70.26 4.87 -24.84
CA PRO A 13 -69.57 5.75 -25.80
C PRO A 13 -68.17 6.22 -25.36
N GLU A 14 -67.47 6.75 -26.36
CA GLU A 14 -66.40 7.75 -26.38
C GLU A 14 -65.76 8.18 -25.06
N THR A 15 -64.42 8.10 -24.98
CA THR A 15 -63.64 9.22 -24.46
C THR A 15 -62.23 9.27 -25.08
N PRO A 16 -61.77 10.42 -25.59
CA PRO A 16 -60.45 10.60 -26.19
C PRO A 16 -59.32 10.50 -25.16
N LEU A 17 -58.26 9.75 -25.50
CA LEU A 17 -57.01 9.68 -24.73
C LEU A 17 -56.35 11.06 -24.67
N ALA A 18 -56.39 11.68 -23.50
CA ALA A 18 -55.64 12.87 -23.19
C ALA A 18 -54.13 12.58 -23.15
N HIS A 19 -53.45 13.41 -23.93
CA HIS A 19 -52.03 13.70 -24.04
C HIS A 19 -51.22 13.57 -22.72
N PRO A 20 -50.05 12.90 -22.73
CA PRO A 20 -49.18 12.80 -21.55
C PRO A 20 -48.37 14.09 -21.39
N THR A 21 -48.94 15.11 -20.75
CA THR A 21 -48.17 16.31 -20.35
C THR A 21 -48.32 16.65 -18.87
N ASP A 22 -49.11 15.89 -18.12
CA ASP A 22 -49.36 16.15 -16.69
C ASP A 22 -48.66 15.16 -15.73
N MET A 23 -47.51 14.60 -16.12
CA MET A 23 -46.69 13.75 -15.23
C MET A 23 -45.38 14.41 -14.74
N GLU A 24 -45.13 15.68 -15.08
CA GLU A 24 -43.91 16.38 -14.62
C GLU A 24 -44.12 17.21 -13.34
N ALA A 25 -45.36 17.33 -12.85
CA ALA A 25 -45.69 18.10 -11.65
C ALA A 25 -45.63 17.29 -10.32
N ALA A 26 -45.10 16.06 -10.33
CA ALA A 26 -44.93 15.22 -9.13
C ALA A 26 -43.46 14.97 -8.74
N CYS A 27 -42.48 15.52 -9.46
CA CYS A 27 -41.05 15.41 -9.14
C CYS A 27 -40.51 16.60 -8.32
N GLN A 28 -41.38 17.27 -7.56
CA GLN A 28 -40.99 18.36 -6.68
C GLN A 28 -41.48 18.07 -5.26
N PHE A 29 -40.94 17.06 -4.59
CA PHE A 29 -40.83 17.01 -3.12
C PHE A 29 -40.00 15.81 -2.67
N GLU A 30 -38.76 15.68 -3.16
CA GLU A 30 -37.74 14.93 -2.44
C GLU A 30 -36.72 15.92 -1.91
N GLN A 31 -36.71 16.03 -0.58
CA GLN A 31 -35.86 16.94 0.17
C GLN A 31 -34.38 16.65 -0.13
N PRO A 32 -33.52 17.68 -0.32
CA PRO A 32 -32.07 17.51 -0.23
C PRO A 32 -31.64 17.42 1.25
N GLU A 33 -32.24 16.51 2.02
CA GLU A 33 -31.73 16.03 3.31
C GLU A 33 -31.17 14.63 3.02
N CYS A 34 -29.87 14.38 2.89
CA CYS A 34 -28.87 14.61 3.91
C CYS A 34 -27.48 14.32 3.32
N ASN A 35 -26.88 15.26 2.57
CA ASN A 35 -25.46 15.17 2.20
C ASN A 35 -24.60 16.21 2.93
N HIS A 36 -25.13 16.79 4.01
CA HIS A 36 -24.27 17.43 5.00
C HIS A 36 -23.68 16.34 5.91
N ILE A 37 -22.83 15.49 5.32
CA ILE A 37 -21.81 14.80 6.10
C ILE A 37 -20.97 15.92 6.68
N SER A 38 -21.33 16.34 7.90
CA SER A 38 -20.47 17.17 8.74
C SER A 38 -19.17 16.39 8.81
N LYS A 39 -18.17 16.82 8.04
CA LYS A 39 -16.83 16.24 8.03
C LYS A 39 -16.25 16.51 9.41
N LYS A 40 -16.61 15.67 10.38
CA LYS A 40 -15.88 15.59 11.63
C LYS A 40 -14.48 15.22 11.21
N THR A 41 -13.56 16.18 11.29
CA THR A 41 -12.15 15.91 11.09
C THR A 41 -11.81 14.74 12.02
N PRO A 42 -11.35 13.61 11.48
CA PRO A 42 -11.03 12.45 12.30
C PRO A 42 -10.07 12.88 13.40
N VAL A 43 -10.19 12.29 14.59
CA VAL A 43 -9.44 12.68 15.80
C VAL A 43 -7.93 12.78 15.53
N VAL A 44 -7.43 11.97 14.59
CA VAL A 44 -6.04 11.94 14.18
C VAL A 44 -5.55 13.20 13.46
N GLU A 45 -6.44 13.94 12.78
CA GLU A 45 -6.11 15.23 12.14
C GLU A 45 -6.00 16.38 13.15
N ARG A 46 -6.48 16.17 14.39
CA ARG A 46 -6.39 17.16 15.48
C ARG A 46 -5.11 17.04 16.29
N LEU A 47 -4.33 15.98 16.09
CA LEU A 47 -3.07 15.80 16.80
C LEU A 47 -2.02 16.78 16.24
N PRO A 48 -1.26 17.46 17.11
CA PRO A 48 -0.09 18.20 16.70
C PRO A 48 0.91 17.31 15.94
N TYR A 49 1.70 17.91 15.06
CA TYR A 49 2.62 17.17 14.19
C TYR A 49 3.63 16.36 15.02
N GLU A 50 4.05 16.91 16.15
CA GLU A 50 5.05 16.35 17.06
C GLU A 50 4.57 15.03 17.65
N ILE A 51 3.30 14.97 18.02
CA ILE A 51 2.71 13.79 18.65
C ILE A 51 2.57 12.67 17.62
N LEU A 52 2.15 13.00 16.39
CA LEU A 52 2.08 12.02 15.31
C LEU A 52 3.47 11.52 14.91
N ALA A 53 4.47 12.40 14.80
CA ALA A 53 5.85 12.01 14.54
C ALA A 53 6.38 11.07 15.62
N TYR A 54 6.13 11.40 16.89
CA TYR A 54 6.52 10.56 18.02
C TYR A 54 5.86 9.17 17.96
N ILE A 55 4.55 9.10 17.70
CA ILE A 55 3.86 7.82 17.52
C ILE A 55 4.47 7.01 16.38
N PHE A 56 4.78 7.65 15.25
CA PHE A 56 5.38 6.96 14.10
C PHE A 56 6.76 6.40 14.43
N GLU A 57 7.58 7.14 15.20
CA GLU A 57 8.91 6.69 15.64
C GLU A 57 8.84 5.48 16.59
N GLU A 58 7.82 5.41 17.46
CA GLU A 58 7.66 4.29 18.40
C GLU A 58 7.23 2.99 17.70
N VAL A 59 6.52 3.07 16.58
CA VAL A 59 6.08 1.88 15.85
C VAL A 59 7.18 1.37 14.91
N HIS A 60 7.83 0.29 15.32
CA HIS A 60 8.88 -0.35 14.54
C HIS A 60 8.30 -1.44 13.64
N SER A 61 8.11 -1.12 12.35
CA SER A 61 7.80 -2.12 11.32
C SER A 61 8.47 -1.73 10.00
N PRO A 62 9.28 -2.61 9.37
CA PRO A 62 9.87 -2.32 8.07
C PRO A 62 8.80 -1.95 7.02
N GLY A 63 9.01 -0.85 6.30
CA GLY A 63 8.09 -0.38 5.27
C GLY A 63 6.90 0.43 5.79
N LEU A 64 6.75 0.62 7.11
CA LEU A 64 5.68 1.43 7.68
C LEU A 64 5.75 2.87 7.19
N GLU A 65 6.94 3.45 7.12
CA GLU A 65 7.25 4.77 6.57
C GLU A 65 6.66 4.99 5.17
N LEU A 66 6.66 3.95 4.33
CA LEU A 66 6.05 3.99 3.01
C LEU A 66 4.52 3.99 3.11
N VAL A 67 3.95 3.16 3.99
CA VAL A 67 2.51 3.11 4.24
C VAL A 67 2.01 4.44 4.78
N LEU A 68 2.66 4.98 5.80
CA LEU A 68 2.34 6.28 6.42
C LEU A 68 2.35 7.39 5.36
N SER A 69 3.29 7.35 4.41
CA SER A 69 3.37 8.34 3.33
C SER A 69 2.21 8.31 2.31
N GLN A 70 1.38 7.26 2.37
CA GLN A 70 0.26 7.03 1.44
C GLN A 70 -1.12 7.25 2.08
N VAL A 71 -1.21 7.49 3.40
CA VAL A 71 -2.50 7.59 4.12
C VAL A 71 -3.23 8.90 3.79
N THR A 72 -2.66 10.04 4.18
CA THR A 72 -3.15 11.40 3.85
C THR A 72 -1.98 12.33 3.53
N PRO A 73 -2.22 13.50 2.90
CA PRO A 73 -1.17 14.50 2.69
C PRO A 73 -0.45 14.91 3.99
N GLN A 74 -1.20 15.10 5.09
CA GLN A 74 -0.63 15.43 6.40
C GLN A 74 0.32 14.34 6.90
N TRP A 75 -0.07 13.06 6.77
CA TRP A 75 0.77 11.93 7.21
C TRP A 75 2.02 11.80 6.35
N ARG A 76 1.90 12.08 5.05
CA ARG A 76 3.05 12.15 4.14
C ARG A 76 4.04 13.21 4.56
N ASP A 77 3.57 14.42 4.84
CA ASP A 77 4.44 15.52 5.23
C ASP A 77 5.17 15.20 6.54
N ILE A 78 4.47 14.60 7.51
CA ILE A 78 5.08 14.16 8.78
C ILE A 78 6.09 13.04 8.52
N ALA A 79 5.72 12.00 7.77
CA ALA A 79 6.58 10.86 7.50
C ALA A 79 7.86 11.29 6.78
N VAL A 80 7.76 12.13 5.74
CA VAL A 80 8.91 12.63 4.97
C VAL A 80 9.79 13.57 5.81
N ASN A 81 9.20 14.34 6.74
CA ASN A 81 9.95 15.26 7.59
C ASN A 81 10.51 14.64 8.87
N THR A 82 10.23 13.36 9.15
CA THR A 82 10.73 12.64 10.33
C THR A 82 11.87 11.69 9.90
N PRO A 83 13.14 12.12 9.95
CA PRO A 83 14.22 11.38 9.27
C PRO A 83 14.54 10.04 9.93
N LYS A 84 14.24 9.90 11.23
CA LYS A 84 14.39 8.65 11.99
C LYS A 84 13.61 7.48 11.39
N LEU A 85 12.46 7.73 10.76
CA LEU A 85 11.67 6.70 10.08
C LEU A 85 12.40 6.07 8.88
N TRP A 86 13.37 6.78 8.30
CA TRP A 86 14.10 6.35 7.10
C TRP A 86 15.49 5.82 7.42
N CYS A 87 15.84 5.70 8.72
CA CYS A 87 17.19 5.32 9.14
C CYS A 87 17.45 3.81 9.12
N THR A 88 16.43 2.97 8.92
CA THR A 88 16.61 1.51 8.83
C THR A 88 16.36 1.05 7.40
N ILE A 89 17.41 0.56 6.73
CA ILE A 89 17.37 0.20 5.32
C ILE A 89 17.62 -1.30 5.15
N TYR A 90 16.65 -2.00 4.56
CA TYR A 90 16.78 -3.42 4.22
C TYR A 90 16.92 -3.58 2.71
N LEU A 91 18.09 -4.05 2.28
CA LEU A 91 18.45 -4.24 0.89
C LEU A 91 18.59 -5.72 0.54
N ARG A 92 18.05 -6.07 -0.61
CA ARG A 92 18.07 -7.37 -1.25
C ARG A 92 18.64 -7.17 -2.65
N VAL A 93 19.87 -7.62 -2.84
CA VAL A 93 20.63 -7.35 -4.07
C VAL A 93 19.98 -7.99 -5.30
N ASP A 94 19.21 -9.07 -5.10
CA ASP A 94 18.42 -9.79 -6.12
C ASP A 94 17.21 -8.99 -6.66
N ARG A 95 17.01 -7.74 -6.23
CA ARG A 95 15.82 -6.94 -6.56
C ARG A 95 16.20 -5.55 -7.08
N PRO A 96 15.97 -5.24 -8.37
CA PRO A 96 16.44 -3.97 -8.95
C PRO A 96 15.78 -2.73 -8.34
N LYS A 97 14.49 -2.82 -7.98
CA LYS A 97 13.75 -1.70 -7.34
C LYS A 97 14.31 -1.29 -5.98
N GLN A 98 15.11 -2.15 -5.33
CA GLN A 98 15.65 -1.83 -4.01
C GLN A 98 16.76 -0.80 -4.04
N LEU A 99 17.39 -0.57 -5.19
CA LEU A 99 18.34 0.53 -5.37
C LEU A 99 17.64 1.90 -5.29
N GLU A 100 16.48 2.03 -5.94
CA GLU A 100 15.67 3.25 -5.88
C GLU A 100 15.17 3.51 -4.45
N PHE A 101 14.73 2.45 -3.75
CA PHE A 101 14.36 2.57 -2.34
C PHE A 101 15.55 2.96 -1.46
N ALA A 102 16.73 2.38 -1.68
CA ALA A 102 17.93 2.74 -0.93
C ALA A 102 18.22 4.24 -1.08
N ALA A 103 18.29 4.75 -2.31
CA ALA A 103 18.54 6.16 -2.58
C ALA A 103 17.48 7.08 -1.95
N LEU A 104 16.20 6.66 -1.99
CA LEU A 104 15.11 7.38 -1.35
C LEU A 104 15.27 7.47 0.17
N TYR A 105 15.62 6.37 0.83
CA TYR A 105 15.79 6.33 2.28
C TYR A 105 17.00 7.16 2.71
N LEU A 106 18.11 7.03 1.99
CA LEU A 106 19.33 7.81 2.22
C LEU A 106 19.09 9.32 2.06
N THR A 107 18.27 9.71 1.08
CA THR A 107 17.88 11.12 0.90
C THR A 107 17.03 11.61 2.08
N ARG A 108 16.12 10.77 2.59
CA ARG A 108 15.17 11.15 3.64
C ARG A 108 15.71 11.02 5.07
N SER A 109 16.82 10.31 5.28
CA SER A 109 17.48 10.24 6.59
C SER A 109 18.19 11.56 6.97
N LYS A 110 18.32 12.52 6.04
CA LYS A 110 18.83 13.89 6.26
C LYS A 110 20.14 13.95 7.07
N GLY A 111 21.03 12.98 6.86
CA GLY A 111 22.34 12.92 7.53
C GLY A 111 22.34 12.34 8.95
N ILE A 112 21.20 11.86 9.45
CA ILE A 112 21.16 11.07 10.69
C ILE A 112 21.80 9.69 10.43
N PRO A 113 22.50 9.10 11.40
CA PRO A 113 23.12 7.80 11.19
C PRO A 113 22.12 6.68 10.86
N VAL A 114 22.42 5.93 9.80
CA VAL A 114 21.56 4.86 9.26
C VAL A 114 22.07 3.46 9.59
N ASP A 115 21.15 2.51 9.77
CA ASP A 115 21.42 1.08 9.87
C ASP A 115 21.04 0.41 8.55
N ILE A 116 22.01 -0.23 7.90
CA ILE A 116 21.84 -0.87 6.61
C ILE A 116 22.05 -2.37 6.75
N THR A 117 21.07 -3.14 6.30
CA THR A 117 21.14 -4.60 6.21
C THR A 117 21.06 -5.00 4.75
N VAL A 118 22.13 -5.58 4.23
CA VAL A 118 22.20 -6.08 2.85
C VAL A 118 22.14 -7.60 2.86
N THR A 119 21.24 -8.16 2.06
CA THR A 119 21.16 -9.59 1.80
C THR A 119 21.53 -9.86 0.35
N HIS A 120 22.50 -10.75 0.15
CA HIS A 120 23.06 -11.11 -1.15
C HIS A 120 22.89 -12.61 -1.41
N CYS A 121 22.52 -12.98 -2.63
CA CYS A 121 22.49 -14.38 -3.10
C CYS A 121 23.76 -14.63 -3.91
N LEU A 122 24.53 -15.69 -3.62
CA LEU A 122 25.81 -15.94 -4.28
C LEU A 122 25.72 -16.08 -5.81
N ASP A 123 24.56 -16.49 -6.31
CA ASP A 123 24.33 -16.77 -7.72
C ASP A 123 24.00 -15.50 -8.55
N ASP A 124 23.77 -14.36 -7.90
CA ASP A 124 23.39 -13.10 -8.56
C ASP A 124 24.30 -11.95 -8.16
N ASN A 125 25.31 -11.70 -8.99
CA ASN A 125 26.25 -10.58 -8.84
C ASN A 125 25.90 -9.39 -9.76
N GLN A 126 24.79 -9.41 -10.48
CA GLN A 126 24.53 -8.43 -11.56
C GLN A 126 24.47 -6.99 -11.03
N HIS A 127 24.10 -6.81 -9.77
CA HIS A 127 23.92 -5.49 -9.16
C HIS A 127 24.86 -5.19 -8.00
N ALA A 128 25.72 -6.12 -7.58
CA ALA A 128 26.54 -5.99 -6.38
C ALA A 128 27.43 -4.74 -6.39
N VAL A 129 28.04 -4.42 -7.54
CA VAL A 129 28.90 -3.24 -7.71
C VAL A 129 28.12 -1.94 -7.53
N VAL A 130 26.93 -1.83 -8.13
CA VAL A 130 26.09 -0.62 -8.06
C VAL A 130 25.61 -0.37 -6.62
N TYR A 131 25.25 -1.44 -5.90
CA TYR A 131 24.93 -1.31 -4.47
C TYR A 131 26.16 -0.89 -3.67
N ALA A 132 27.34 -1.45 -3.95
CA ALA A 132 28.56 -1.07 -3.26
C ALA A 132 28.92 0.41 -3.49
N GLU A 133 28.78 0.92 -4.71
CA GLU A 133 28.99 2.34 -5.04
C GLU A 133 28.01 3.25 -4.28
N LEU A 134 26.71 2.96 -4.35
CA LEU A 134 25.70 3.74 -3.62
C LEU A 134 25.98 3.76 -2.11
N LEU A 135 26.37 2.61 -1.54
CA LEU A 135 26.68 2.51 -0.12
C LEU A 135 28.00 3.19 0.23
N ALA A 136 28.99 3.18 -0.65
CA ALA A 136 30.28 3.83 -0.41
C ALA A 136 30.12 5.34 -0.20
N ASP A 137 29.28 5.99 -1.02
CA ASP A 137 28.97 7.43 -0.89
C ASP A 137 28.35 7.79 0.46
N HIS A 138 27.67 6.83 1.07
CA HIS A 138 26.89 7.02 2.30
C HIS A 138 27.54 6.35 3.53
N ILE A 139 28.65 5.65 3.36
CA ILE A 139 29.20 4.78 4.41
C ILE A 139 29.64 5.53 5.66
N HIS A 140 29.97 6.82 5.51
CA HIS A 140 30.39 7.71 6.58
C HIS A 140 29.25 8.06 7.54
N HIS A 141 27.99 7.93 7.11
CA HIS A 141 26.83 8.13 7.97
C HIS A 141 26.22 6.80 8.45
N CYS A 142 26.81 5.65 8.11
CA CYS A 142 26.28 4.36 8.54
C CYS A 142 26.65 4.11 9.99
N ARG A 143 25.66 3.97 10.87
CA ARG A 143 25.85 3.49 12.24
C ARG A 143 26.10 1.99 12.26
N GLN A 144 25.37 1.24 11.44
CA GLN A 144 25.50 -0.21 11.35
C GLN A 144 25.42 -0.65 9.89
N LEU A 145 26.30 -1.57 9.49
CA LEU A 145 26.24 -2.27 8.21
C LEU A 145 26.30 -3.78 8.47
N ALA A 146 25.25 -4.50 8.09
CA ALA A 146 25.20 -5.95 8.19
C ALA A 146 25.09 -6.57 6.80
N LEU A 147 25.95 -7.54 6.49
CA LEU A 147 25.96 -8.26 5.23
C LEU A 147 25.59 -9.72 5.47
N TYR A 148 24.54 -10.18 4.80
CA TYR A 148 24.05 -11.56 4.89
C TYR A 148 24.19 -12.21 3.54
N ILE A 149 24.91 -13.33 3.49
CA ILE A 149 25.04 -14.13 2.30
C ILE A 149 24.07 -15.30 2.43
N ARG A 150 23.16 -15.43 1.47
CA ARG A 150 22.32 -16.62 1.32
C ARG A 150 23.00 -17.57 0.32
N SER A 151 23.37 -18.75 0.82
CA SER A 151 23.67 -19.90 -0.04
C SER A 151 22.34 -20.53 -0.46
N MET A 152 22.12 -20.68 -1.76
CA MET A 152 21.03 -21.51 -2.25
C MET A 152 21.53 -22.95 -2.24
N GLU A 153 21.46 -23.62 -1.10
CA GLU A 153 21.56 -25.08 -1.10
C GLU A 153 20.32 -25.64 -1.82
N SER A 154 20.47 -25.81 -3.13
CA SER A 154 19.64 -26.59 -4.05
C SER A 154 18.12 -26.53 -3.88
N ALA A 155 17.48 -25.69 -4.69
CA ALA A 155 16.23 -26.06 -5.35
C ALA A 155 16.16 -25.31 -6.69
N CYS A 156 16.92 -25.79 -7.67
CA CYS A 156 16.59 -25.59 -9.07
C CYS A 156 15.33 -26.42 -9.31
N ASP A 157 14.15 -25.85 -9.07
CA ASP A 157 12.94 -26.32 -9.74
C ASP A 157 11.99 -25.14 -9.95
N GLY A 158 11.63 -24.94 -11.21
CA GLY A 158 10.93 -23.75 -11.67
C GLY A 158 9.61 -23.54 -10.94
N CYS A 159 9.38 -22.32 -10.47
CA CYS A 159 8.04 -21.87 -10.08
C CYS A 159 7.81 -20.47 -10.62
N ARG A 160 7.45 -20.46 -11.91
CA ARG A 160 6.66 -19.42 -12.54
C ARG A 160 5.19 -19.70 -12.21
N GLU A 161 4.54 -18.72 -11.59
CA GLU A 161 3.10 -18.58 -11.32
C GLU A 161 2.35 -19.56 -10.38
N SER A 162 1.66 -18.94 -9.40
CA SER A 162 0.37 -19.29 -8.77
C SER A 162 0.27 -20.23 -7.54
N LYS A 163 -0.16 -19.55 -6.45
CA LYS A 163 -1.25 -19.88 -5.51
C LYS A 163 -1.20 -21.16 -4.66
N ARG A 164 -1.24 -20.89 -3.35
CA ARG A 164 -2.05 -21.56 -2.30
C ARG A 164 -1.80 -23.06 -2.10
N SER A 165 -0.94 -23.38 -1.14
CA SER A 165 -1.37 -24.15 0.03
C SER A 165 -0.35 -24.05 1.15
N LYS A 166 -0.85 -24.00 2.38
CA LYS A 166 -0.09 -24.32 3.59
C LYS A 166 0.42 -25.75 3.46
N ASP A 167 1.70 -25.98 3.72
CA ASP A 167 2.11 -26.84 4.83
C ASP A 167 3.61 -26.77 5.09
N SER A 168 3.90 -27.10 6.34
CA SER A 168 5.15 -26.98 7.08
C SER A 168 6.36 -27.64 6.38
N ALA A 169 7.43 -26.87 6.25
CA ALA A 169 8.80 -27.39 6.31
C ALA A 169 9.71 -26.28 6.85
N ALA A 170 10.13 -26.43 8.10
CA ALA A 170 11.23 -25.68 8.69
C ALA A 170 12.52 -26.08 7.98
N SER A 171 12.76 -25.49 6.80
CA SER A 171 14.05 -25.56 6.13
C SER A 171 15.01 -24.68 6.93
N VAL A 172 15.95 -25.35 7.60
CA VAL A 172 17.04 -24.76 8.36
C VAL A 172 17.88 -23.93 7.40
N ARG A 173 17.57 -22.63 7.31
CA ARG A 173 18.35 -21.66 6.54
C ARG A 173 19.63 -21.38 7.32
N GLN A 174 20.75 -21.92 6.87
CA GLN A 174 22.06 -21.46 7.33
C GLN A 174 22.23 -20.02 6.82
N THR A 175 21.93 -19.06 7.70
CA THR A 175 22.20 -17.65 7.46
C THR A 175 23.54 -17.37 8.11
N THR A 176 24.60 -17.34 7.30
CA THR A 176 25.91 -16.93 7.80
C THR A 176 25.87 -15.41 7.98
N GLU A 177 25.77 -14.99 9.23
CA GLU A 177 25.81 -13.58 9.61
C GLU A 177 27.27 -13.10 9.58
N LEU A 178 27.64 -12.34 8.55
CA LEU A 178 28.89 -11.58 8.54
C LEU A 178 28.58 -10.18 9.07
N ARG A 179 28.67 -10.01 10.40
CA ARG A 179 28.69 -8.67 10.99
C ARG A 179 30.00 -7.99 10.64
N VAL A 180 29.97 -7.11 9.65
CA VAL A 180 31.01 -6.10 9.49
C VAL A 180 30.68 -4.97 10.46
N ILE A 181 31.09 -5.11 11.72
CA ILE A 181 31.11 -3.98 12.66
C ILE A 181 32.24 -3.08 12.17
N LYS A 182 31.89 -1.96 11.51
CA LYS A 182 32.90 -0.99 11.12
C LYS A 182 33.44 -0.26 12.37
N SER A 183 34.78 -0.19 12.43
CA SER A 183 35.60 0.61 13.33
C SER A 183 35.55 2.10 13.00
#